data_AF-A0A9P6WZR0-F1
#
_entry.id   AF-A0A9P6WZR0-F1
#
_cell.length_a   1.000
_cell.length_b   1.000
_cell.length_c   1.000
_cell.angle_alpha   90.00
_cell.angle_beta   90.00
_cell.angle_gamma   90.00
#
_symmetry.space_group_name_H-M   'P 1'
#
loop_
_entity.id
_entity.type
_entity.pdbx_description
1 polymer ?
#
loop_
_entity_poly.entity_id
_entity_poly.type
_entity_poly.pdbx_seq_one_letter_code
_entity_poly.pdbx_strand_id
1 'polypeptide(L)'
;MFKFIYKLRSPNIKSDELQDIGNCRQPEDLLRAGAKTAKQVVVMSEKECLDQYERNSDSPAVMASHILDLLLEERPKNAYTIVNLVEKSNIRFMHLLQGKDVAEEIDVFYTPAYAAGDVVADSLISNVLLSQTYYKPDIVSIIKTLCGMPGPLHDGSAAYLLSTDPNINTAAAAGRLAPHLTMISMPAEFVGRNYGELFKTLLLAHEVLAIGLFRAPDNELGNELPFVYANPVSSLILKASDQVYVFSPPGWL
;
A
#
# COMPACT_ATOMS: atom_id res chain seq x y z
N MET A 1 2.97 2.26 21.43
CA MET A 1 3.53 3.56 20.98
C MET A 1 3.26 3.71 19.50
N PHE A 2 2.17 4.40 19.15
CA PHE A 2 1.70 4.47 17.76
C PHE A 2 2.64 5.31 16.89
N LYS A 3 3.05 4.74 15.75
CA LYS A 3 3.95 5.39 14.80
C LYS A 3 3.16 5.80 13.56
N PHE A 4 2.73 7.06 13.50
CA PHE A 4 2.23 7.65 12.25
C PHE A 4 3.42 7.82 11.31
N ILE A 5 3.48 7.03 10.23
CA ILE A 5 4.45 7.28 9.16
C ILE A 5 3.81 8.22 8.15
N TYR A 6 4.09 9.51 8.31
CA TYR A 6 3.82 10.50 7.28
C TYR A 6 4.79 10.30 6.11
N LYS A 7 4.28 9.94 4.94
CA LYS A 7 5.01 10.16 3.69
C LYS A 7 4.72 11.59 3.20
N LEU A 8 5.25 12.57 3.93
CA LEU A 8 5.20 13.98 3.52
C LEU A 8 6.18 14.21 2.37
N ARG A 9 5.64 14.57 1.20
CA ARG A 9 6.40 15.20 0.12
C ARG A 9 6.64 16.67 0.53
N SER A 10 7.56 16.90 1.46
CA SER A 10 8.09 18.23 1.77
C SER A 10 9.53 18.11 2.31
N PRO A 11 10.53 18.80 1.75
CA PRO A 11 11.94 18.40 1.90
C PRO A 11 12.61 18.80 3.23
N ASN A 12 11.89 19.31 4.23
CA ASN A 12 12.51 20.09 5.33
C ASN A 12 12.07 19.76 6.76
N ILE A 13 11.50 18.58 7.05
CA ILE A 13 11.08 18.26 8.43
C ILE A 13 11.96 17.13 9.01
N LYS A 14 12.63 17.43 10.13
CA LYS A 14 13.49 16.50 10.87
C LYS A 14 12.64 15.38 11.46
N SER A 15 13.16 14.15 11.39
CA SER A 15 12.46 12.91 11.76
C SER A 15 12.04 12.78 13.22
N ASP A 16 12.66 13.55 14.13
CA ASP A 16 12.43 13.44 15.58
C ASP A 16 11.28 14.31 16.11
N GLU A 17 10.72 15.21 15.30
CA GLU A 17 9.63 16.13 15.72
C GLU A 17 8.23 15.68 15.25
N LEU A 18 8.11 14.55 14.53
CA LEU A 18 6.87 14.11 13.87
C LEU A 18 6.01 13.13 14.69
N GLN A 19 6.33 12.93 15.97
CA GLN A 19 5.57 12.05 16.87
C GLN A 19 4.59 12.89 17.70
N ASP A 20 3.39 13.15 17.17
CA ASP A 20 2.30 13.66 18.01
C ASP A 20 1.86 12.54 18.96
N ILE A 21 1.99 12.79 20.26
CA ILE A 21 1.59 11.84 21.30
C ILE A 21 0.07 11.99 21.46
N GLY A 22 -0.68 11.18 20.72
CA GLY A 22 -2.14 11.17 20.73
C GLY A 22 -2.74 9.76 20.66
N ASN A 23 -4.02 9.63 20.95
CA ASN A 23 -4.74 8.35 20.89
C ASN A 23 -5.54 8.27 19.58
N CYS A 24 -5.29 7.26 18.74
CA CYS A 24 -6.00 7.06 17.47
C CYS A 24 -7.49 6.77 17.63
N ARG A 25 -7.94 6.45 18.85
CA ARG A 25 -9.37 6.28 19.19
C ARG A 25 -10.09 7.61 19.41
N GLN A 26 -9.35 8.71 19.53
CA GLN A 26 -9.93 10.04 19.73
C GLN A 26 -9.97 10.80 18.39
N PRO A 27 -11.15 11.26 17.93
CA PRO A 27 -11.26 11.96 16.65
C PRO A 27 -10.51 13.29 16.64
N GLU A 28 -10.42 13.98 17.78
CA GLU A 28 -9.71 15.26 17.91
C GLU A 28 -8.21 15.12 17.62
N ASP A 29 -7.59 14.04 18.11
CA ASP A 29 -6.17 13.78 17.89
C ASP A 29 -5.89 13.43 16.42
N LEU A 30 -6.80 12.70 15.75
CA LEU A 30 -6.71 12.43 14.32
C LEU A 30 -6.82 13.71 13.47
N LEU A 31 -7.69 14.64 13.88
CA LEU A 31 -7.83 15.94 13.23
C LEU A 31 -6.60 16.82 13.46
N ARG A 32 -6.05 16.84 14.68
CA ARG A 32 -4.80 17.54 15.00
C ARG A 32 -3.62 17.00 14.21
N ALA A 33 -3.58 15.69 14.01
CA ALA A 33 -2.65 15.01 13.11
C ALA A 33 -2.89 15.35 11.62
N GLY A 34 -3.92 16.10 11.26
CA GLY A 34 -4.17 16.47 9.86
C GLY A 34 -4.57 15.28 9.00
N ALA A 35 -5.22 14.27 9.58
CA ALA A 35 -5.75 13.12 8.85
C ALA A 35 -6.65 13.57 7.69
N LYS A 36 -7.41 14.66 7.81
CA LYS A 36 -8.28 15.18 6.75
C LYS A 36 -7.52 15.54 5.46
N THR A 37 -6.31 16.07 5.56
CA THR A 37 -5.49 16.53 4.42
C THR A 37 -4.46 15.51 3.94
N ALA A 38 -4.29 14.39 4.66
CA ALA A 38 -3.30 13.39 4.34
C ALA A 38 -3.64 12.63 3.04
N LYS A 39 -2.65 12.48 2.15
CA LYS A 39 -2.75 11.62 0.95
C LYS A 39 -2.75 10.13 1.30
N GLN A 40 -2.08 9.76 2.38
CA GLN A 40 -2.02 8.38 2.84
C GLN A 40 -2.01 8.36 4.36
N VAL A 41 -2.87 7.53 4.94
CA VAL A 41 -2.88 7.22 6.37
C VAL A 41 -2.61 5.74 6.52
N VAL A 42 -1.68 5.39 7.41
CA VAL A 42 -1.36 4.01 7.73
C VAL A 42 -1.67 3.80 9.20
N VAL A 43 -2.59 2.88 9.48
CA VAL A 43 -2.98 2.48 10.84
C VAL A 43 -2.31 1.15 11.11
N MET A 44 -1.49 1.07 12.15
CA MET A 44 -0.75 -0.14 12.49
C MET A 44 -1.29 -0.73 13.79
N SER A 45 -1.72 -1.99 13.77
CA SER A 45 -1.90 -2.78 15.00
C SER A 45 -0.54 -3.13 15.62
N GLU A 46 -0.45 -3.07 16.95
CA GLU A 46 0.72 -3.52 17.69
C GLU A 46 0.58 -5.01 18.01
N LYS A 47 1.61 -5.80 17.68
CA LYS A 47 1.65 -7.25 17.95
C LYS A 47 1.88 -7.58 19.42
N GLU A 48 2.57 -6.68 20.14
CA GLU A 48 2.86 -6.81 21.55
C GLU A 48 1.99 -5.82 22.33
N CYS A 49 0.80 -6.26 22.72
CA CYS A 49 0.05 -5.54 23.73
C CYS A 49 0.76 -5.78 25.07
N LEU A 50 1.44 -4.75 25.60
CA LEU A 50 2.07 -4.80 26.93
C LEU A 50 1.03 -5.01 28.04
N ASP A 51 -0.25 -4.81 27.74
CA ASP A 51 -1.37 -4.99 28.64
C ASP A 51 -2.03 -6.38 28.45
N GLN A 52 -1.88 -7.25 29.46
CA GLN A 52 -2.48 -8.60 29.51
C GLN A 52 -4.03 -8.62 29.44
N TYR A 53 -4.68 -7.46 29.51
CA TYR A 53 -6.13 -7.31 29.46
C TYR A 53 -6.68 -6.97 28.07
N GLU A 54 -5.86 -6.49 27.13
CA GLU A 54 -6.28 -6.25 25.75
C GLU A 54 -6.04 -7.52 24.90
N ARG A 55 -6.91 -8.52 25.06
CA ARG A 55 -6.95 -9.71 24.18
C ARG A 55 -7.28 -9.41 22.70
N ASN A 56 -7.55 -8.15 22.37
CA ASN A 56 -8.00 -7.70 21.06
C ASN A 56 -6.97 -6.73 20.45
N SER A 57 -5.80 -7.24 20.06
CA SER A 57 -4.67 -6.46 19.49
C SER A 57 -5.08 -5.58 18.29
N ASP A 58 -6.11 -6.01 17.55
CA ASP A 58 -6.59 -5.32 16.35
C ASP A 58 -7.75 -4.35 16.59
N SER A 59 -8.40 -4.39 17.76
CA SER A 59 -9.52 -3.50 18.07
C SER A 59 -9.21 -2.00 17.93
N PRO A 60 -8.02 -1.48 18.33
CA PRO A 60 -7.73 -0.06 18.18
C PRO A 60 -7.60 0.34 16.71
N ALA A 61 -7.02 -0.53 15.88
CA ALA A 61 -6.81 -0.28 14.46
C ALA A 61 -8.13 -0.28 13.68
N VAL A 62 -9.01 -1.26 13.95
CA VAL A 62 -10.35 -1.33 13.35
C VAL A 62 -11.17 -0.11 13.75
N MET A 63 -11.18 0.25 15.04
CA MET A 63 -11.90 1.44 15.52
C MET A 63 -11.37 2.72 14.90
N ALA A 64 -10.04 2.88 14.81
CA ALA A 64 -9.44 4.03 14.16
C ALA A 64 -9.82 4.10 12.68
N SER A 65 -9.90 2.97 11.97
CA SER A 65 -10.39 2.94 10.58
C SER A 65 -11.81 3.46 10.47
N HIS A 66 -12.72 2.98 11.32
CA HIS A 66 -14.12 3.43 11.28
C HIS A 66 -14.29 4.90 11.64
N ILE A 67 -13.53 5.40 12.63
CA ILE A 67 -13.52 6.82 12.97
C ILE A 67 -12.98 7.62 11.77
N LEU A 68 -11.93 7.14 11.11
CA LEU A 68 -11.44 7.75 9.89
C LEU A 68 -12.53 7.76 8.81
N ASP A 69 -13.18 6.64 8.51
CA ASP A 69 -14.26 6.60 7.50
C ASP A 69 -15.36 7.64 7.79
N LEU A 70 -15.78 7.78 9.05
CA LEU A 70 -16.77 8.77 9.49
C LEU A 70 -16.26 10.22 9.41
N LEU A 71 -15.00 10.48 9.74
CA LEU A 71 -14.41 11.82 9.68
C LEU A 71 -14.03 12.24 8.25
N LEU A 72 -13.88 11.28 7.35
CA LEU A 72 -13.28 11.45 6.03
C LEU A 72 -14.29 11.45 4.86
N GLU A 73 -15.60 11.55 5.12
CA GLU A 73 -16.64 11.68 4.08
C GLU A 73 -16.34 12.78 3.03
N GLU A 74 -15.51 13.77 3.37
CA GLU A 74 -15.12 14.90 2.49
C GLU A 74 -13.70 14.80 1.87
N ARG A 75 -13.05 13.64 1.87
CA ARG A 75 -11.66 13.54 1.38
C ARG A 75 -11.49 13.74 -0.14
N PRO A 76 -10.31 14.21 -0.59
CA PRO A 76 -9.96 14.22 -2.00
C PRO A 76 -9.84 12.79 -2.56
N LYS A 77 -10.25 12.60 -3.83
CA LYS A 77 -10.33 11.31 -4.55
C LYS A 77 -9.04 10.45 -4.63
N ASN A 78 -7.92 10.93 -4.09
CA ASN A 78 -6.60 10.28 -4.15
C ASN A 78 -6.00 9.99 -2.77
N ALA A 79 -6.84 9.95 -1.73
CA ALA A 79 -6.40 9.62 -0.39
C ALA A 79 -6.66 8.15 -0.05
N TYR A 80 -5.66 7.49 0.51
CA TYR A 80 -5.71 6.07 0.85
C TYR A 80 -5.53 5.86 2.35
N THR A 81 -6.29 4.93 2.91
CA THR A 81 -6.10 4.48 4.29
C THR A 81 -5.73 3.00 4.24
N ILE A 82 -4.61 2.63 4.84
CA ILE A 82 -4.16 1.25 4.91
C ILE A 82 -4.11 0.83 6.37
N VAL A 83 -4.79 -0.25 6.72
CA VAL A 83 -4.86 -0.79 8.06
C VAL A 83 -4.09 -2.10 8.12
N ASN A 84 -3.08 -2.17 8.98
CA ASN A 84 -2.37 -3.40 9.28
C ASN A 84 -3.05 -4.12 10.44
N LEU A 85 -3.46 -5.36 10.22
CA LEU A 85 -4.04 -6.26 11.21
C LEU A 85 -3.07 -7.40 11.52
N VAL A 86 -3.08 -7.84 12.77
CA VAL A 86 -2.29 -9.00 13.20
C VAL A 86 -2.96 -10.29 12.75
N GLU A 87 -4.27 -10.40 12.96
CA GLU A 87 -5.04 -11.61 12.66
C GLU A 87 -5.92 -11.44 11.42
N LYS A 88 -5.89 -12.45 10.54
CA LYS A 88 -6.62 -12.40 9.26
C LYS A 88 -8.14 -12.46 9.44
N SER A 89 -8.64 -13.06 10.52
CA SER A 89 -10.08 -13.18 10.79
C SER A 89 -10.75 -11.84 11.09
N ASN A 90 -9.97 -10.85 11.56
CA ASN A 90 -10.45 -9.52 11.93
C ASN A 90 -10.73 -8.61 10.72
N ILE A 91 -10.33 -9.01 9.51
CA ILE A 91 -10.61 -8.27 8.28
C ILE A 91 -12.11 -8.08 8.05
N ARG A 92 -12.94 -9.03 8.54
CA ARG A 92 -14.41 -8.93 8.48
C ARG A 92 -14.94 -7.63 9.10
N PHE A 93 -14.26 -7.12 10.13
CA PHE A 93 -14.75 -5.97 10.87
C PHE A 93 -14.62 -4.66 10.09
N MET A 94 -13.77 -4.64 9.06
CA MET A 94 -13.55 -3.46 8.22
C MET A 94 -14.80 -3.03 7.45
N HIS A 95 -15.72 -3.96 7.16
CA HIS A 95 -16.96 -3.66 6.42
C HIS A 95 -18.21 -3.55 7.29
N LEU A 96 -18.08 -3.54 8.62
CA LEU A 96 -19.25 -3.45 9.52
C LEU A 96 -20.14 -2.25 9.22
N LEU A 97 -19.54 -1.10 8.89
CA LEU A 97 -20.27 0.12 8.57
C LEU A 97 -20.96 0.07 7.19
N GLN A 98 -20.52 -0.82 6.30
CA GLN A 98 -21.10 -0.97 4.96
C GLN A 98 -22.32 -1.92 4.94
N GLY A 99 -22.71 -2.46 6.11
CA GLY A 99 -23.90 -3.33 6.24
C GLY A 99 -23.78 -4.67 5.51
N LYS A 100 -22.57 -5.06 5.12
CA LYS A 100 -22.29 -6.33 4.43
C LYS A 100 -21.79 -7.35 5.44
N ASP A 101 -22.64 -8.33 5.75
CA ASP A 101 -22.20 -9.54 6.43
C ASP A 101 -21.32 -10.34 5.46
N VAL A 102 -20.00 -10.24 5.65
CA VAL A 102 -19.05 -11.14 4.98
C VAL A 102 -19.21 -12.50 5.65
N ALA A 103 -19.71 -13.48 4.92
CA ALA A 103 -19.87 -14.85 5.42
C ALA A 103 -18.54 -15.38 5.99
N GLU A 104 -18.60 -16.08 7.13
CA GLU A 104 -17.40 -16.52 7.87
C GLU A 104 -16.49 -17.47 7.08
N GLU A 105 -17.01 -18.07 5.99
CA GLU A 105 -16.31 -19.06 5.16
C GLU A 105 -15.53 -18.47 3.99
N ILE A 106 -15.62 -17.16 3.74
CA ILE A 106 -14.91 -16.55 2.62
C ILE A 106 -13.42 -16.44 2.96
N ASP A 107 -12.57 -17.03 2.13
CA ASP A 107 -11.13 -16.87 2.28
C ASP A 107 -10.74 -15.39 2.16
N VAL A 108 -9.80 -14.98 2.99
CA VAL A 108 -9.43 -13.59 3.23
C VAL A 108 -9.03 -12.86 1.95
N PHE A 109 -8.42 -13.59 1.02
CA PHE A 109 -8.02 -13.08 -0.30
C PHE A 109 -9.19 -12.59 -1.17
N TYR A 110 -10.42 -13.05 -0.90
CA TYR A 110 -11.62 -12.64 -1.63
C TYR A 110 -12.42 -11.55 -0.89
N THR A 111 -11.95 -11.09 0.26
CA THR A 111 -12.61 -9.98 0.95
C THR A 111 -12.41 -8.67 0.18
N PRO A 112 -13.46 -7.86 -0.04
CA PRO A 112 -13.34 -6.61 -0.78
C PRO A 112 -12.30 -5.62 -0.22
N ALA A 113 -12.16 -5.53 1.11
CA ALA A 113 -11.18 -4.68 1.79
C ALA A 113 -9.74 -5.10 1.45
N TYR A 114 -9.49 -6.40 1.39
CA TYR A 114 -8.18 -6.91 0.99
C TYR A 114 -7.93 -6.66 -0.50
N ALA A 115 -8.93 -6.92 -1.35
CA ALA A 115 -8.82 -6.69 -2.79
C ALA A 115 -8.60 -5.22 -3.16
N ALA A 116 -9.20 -4.30 -2.40
CA ALA A 116 -9.02 -2.84 -2.50
C ALA A 116 -7.65 -2.36 -2.01
N GLY A 117 -6.94 -3.18 -1.23
CA GLY A 117 -5.67 -2.80 -0.61
C GLY A 117 -5.83 -1.91 0.63
N ASP A 118 -7.04 -1.81 1.18
CA ASP A 118 -7.31 -1.04 2.40
C ASP A 118 -6.76 -1.75 3.64
N VAL A 119 -6.63 -3.08 3.60
CA VAL A 119 -6.17 -3.88 4.73
C VAL A 119 -5.05 -4.85 4.34
N VAL A 120 -4.06 -4.95 5.23
CA VAL A 120 -2.96 -5.90 5.17
C VAL A 120 -2.97 -6.72 6.45
N ALA A 121 -2.83 -8.04 6.36
CA ALA A 121 -2.70 -8.91 7.52
C ALA A 121 -1.29 -9.52 7.60
N ASP A 122 -0.61 -9.32 8.73
CA ASP A 122 0.75 -9.80 8.98
C ASP A 122 0.87 -11.32 8.86
N SER A 123 -0.19 -12.04 9.25
CA SER A 123 -0.27 -13.49 9.13
C SER A 123 -0.22 -13.98 7.68
N LEU A 124 -0.74 -13.20 6.71
CA LEU A 124 -0.73 -13.58 5.29
C LEU A 124 0.68 -13.47 4.71
N ILE A 125 1.35 -12.35 5.01
CA ILE A 125 2.73 -12.11 4.59
C ILE A 125 3.63 -13.21 5.16
N SER A 126 3.50 -13.50 6.45
CA SER A 126 4.31 -14.52 7.12
C SER A 126 4.10 -15.90 6.50
N ASN A 127 2.86 -16.37 6.36
CA ASN A 127 2.60 -17.74 5.89
C ASN A 127 2.93 -17.94 4.40
N VAL A 128 2.54 -16.99 3.54
CA VAL A 128 2.77 -17.09 2.10
C VAL A 128 4.25 -16.87 1.78
N LEU A 129 4.90 -15.86 2.36
CA LEU A 129 6.31 -15.63 2.09
C LEU A 129 7.17 -16.74 2.66
N LEU A 130 6.96 -17.20 3.90
CA LEU A 130 7.80 -18.27 4.47
C LEU A 130 7.73 -19.58 3.65
N SER A 131 6.53 -19.96 3.20
CA SER A 131 6.37 -21.17 2.39
C SER A 131 7.00 -21.05 1.01
N GLN A 132 6.85 -19.90 0.34
CA GLN A 132 7.40 -19.68 -1.00
C GLN A 132 8.92 -19.47 -0.97
N THR A 133 9.41 -18.80 0.07
CA THR A 133 10.85 -18.48 0.21
C THR A 133 11.67 -19.70 0.60
N TYR A 134 11.05 -20.71 1.22
CA TYR A 134 11.67 -22.01 1.43
C TYR A 134 12.09 -22.68 0.10
N TYR A 135 11.22 -22.63 -0.92
CA TYR A 135 11.53 -23.24 -2.22
C TYR A 135 12.38 -22.34 -3.12
N LYS A 136 12.19 -21.03 -3.03
CA LYS A 136 12.86 -20.03 -3.88
C LYS A 136 13.34 -18.85 -3.03
N PRO A 137 14.57 -18.91 -2.48
CA PRO A 137 15.09 -17.86 -1.61
C PRO A 137 15.24 -16.51 -2.34
N ASP A 138 15.43 -16.53 -3.66
CA ASP A 138 15.56 -15.33 -4.50
C ASP A 138 14.33 -14.42 -4.46
N ILE A 139 13.15 -14.97 -4.16
CA ILE A 139 11.91 -14.19 -4.01
C ILE A 139 12.07 -13.13 -2.92
N VAL A 140 12.76 -13.43 -1.81
CA VAL A 140 13.01 -12.46 -0.74
C VAL A 140 13.87 -11.31 -1.26
N SER A 141 14.91 -11.61 -2.03
CA SER A 141 15.83 -10.61 -2.59
C SER A 141 15.10 -9.67 -3.55
N ILE A 142 14.27 -10.23 -4.42
CA ILE A 142 13.44 -9.47 -5.36
C ILE A 142 12.47 -8.55 -4.60
N ILE A 143 11.71 -9.09 -3.63
CA ILE A 143 10.76 -8.28 -2.84
C ILE A 143 11.49 -7.16 -2.09
N LYS A 144 12.63 -7.45 -1.46
CA LYS A 144 13.45 -6.42 -0.79
C LYS A 144 13.86 -5.31 -1.74
N THR A 145 14.35 -5.68 -2.92
CA THR A 145 14.77 -4.72 -3.95
C THR A 145 13.58 -3.89 -4.45
N LEU A 146 12.43 -4.51 -4.70
CA LEU A 146 11.21 -3.82 -5.14
C LEU A 146 10.66 -2.86 -4.08
N CYS A 147 10.76 -3.20 -2.80
CA CYS A 147 10.38 -2.34 -1.69
C CYS A 147 11.40 -1.21 -1.42
N GLY A 148 12.50 -1.13 -2.18
CA GLY A 148 13.58 -0.18 -1.94
C GLY A 148 14.34 -0.46 -0.63
N MET A 149 14.19 -1.66 -0.07
CA MET A 149 15.00 -2.07 1.07
C MET A 149 16.41 -2.40 0.57
N PRO A 150 17.46 -1.91 1.25
CA PRO A 150 18.81 -2.33 0.93
C PRO A 150 18.86 -3.86 1.07
N GLY A 151 19.07 -4.54 -0.06
CA GLY A 151 19.20 -5.99 -0.07
C GLY A 151 20.36 -6.43 0.83
N PRO A 152 20.36 -7.67 1.32
CA PRO A 152 21.55 -8.26 1.91
C PRO A 152 22.56 -8.46 0.77
N LEU A 153 23.30 -7.40 0.44
CA LEU A 153 24.54 -7.58 -0.29
C LEU A 153 25.44 -8.41 0.63
N HIS A 154 26.02 -9.48 0.08
CA HIS A 154 26.95 -10.39 0.72
C HIS A 154 28.27 -9.71 1.16
N ASP A 155 28.30 -8.38 1.13
CA ASP A 155 29.42 -7.52 1.36
C ASP A 155 28.86 -6.33 2.14
N GLY A 156 29.37 -6.10 3.36
CA GLY A 156 28.85 -5.16 4.39
C GLY A 156 28.82 -3.68 4.00
N SER A 157 28.84 -3.39 2.71
CA SER A 157 29.01 -2.09 2.09
C SER A 157 27.75 -1.24 2.03
N ALA A 158 26.52 -1.79 2.16
CA ALA A 158 25.31 -0.93 2.10
C ALA A 158 25.10 -0.10 3.38
N ALA A 159 25.27 -0.71 4.55
CA ALA A 159 25.22 0.01 5.82
C ALA A 159 26.42 0.97 5.97
N TYR A 160 27.58 0.58 5.43
CA TYR A 160 28.80 1.38 5.43
C TYR A 160 28.77 2.55 4.41
N LEU A 161 28.16 2.38 3.23
CA LEU A 161 28.02 3.46 2.25
C LEU A 161 26.94 4.49 2.65
N LEU A 162 25.92 4.07 3.41
CA LEU A 162 24.98 4.99 4.05
C LEU A 162 25.60 5.75 5.23
N SER A 163 26.67 5.22 5.85
CA SER A 163 27.33 5.86 7.00
C SER A 163 28.56 6.72 6.66
N THR A 164 29.17 6.57 5.47
CA THR A 164 30.58 7.01 5.33
C THR A 164 30.94 7.84 4.10
N ASP A 165 30.00 8.29 3.24
CA ASP A 165 30.40 9.19 2.15
C ASP A 165 29.40 10.32 1.87
N PRO A 166 29.68 11.57 2.32
CA PRO A 166 28.78 12.71 2.12
C PRO A 166 28.82 13.27 0.69
N ASN A 167 29.62 12.68 -0.22
CA ASN A 167 29.88 13.21 -1.57
C ASN A 167 29.21 12.44 -2.72
N ILE A 168 28.46 11.36 -2.45
CA ILE A 168 27.56 10.80 -3.46
C ILE A 168 26.31 11.68 -3.45
N ASN A 169 26.18 12.55 -4.46
CA ASN A 169 24.99 13.37 -4.68
C ASN A 169 23.74 12.57 -4.32
N THR A 170 23.05 13.01 -3.26
CA THR A 170 21.93 12.33 -2.61
C THR A 170 20.83 11.92 -3.61
N ALA A 171 20.72 12.61 -4.74
CA ALA A 171 19.83 12.30 -5.85
C ALA A 171 20.18 11.01 -6.63
N ALA A 172 21.48 10.67 -6.81
CA ALA A 172 21.90 9.48 -7.56
C ALA A 172 21.78 8.19 -6.71
N ALA A 173 22.05 8.29 -5.40
CA ALA A 173 21.77 7.21 -4.45
C ALA A 173 20.25 7.03 -4.26
N ALA A 174 19.49 8.12 -4.17
CA ALA A 174 18.03 8.07 -4.12
C ALA A 174 17.40 7.52 -5.41
N GLY A 175 17.99 7.76 -6.58
CA GLY A 175 17.54 7.19 -7.86
C GLY A 175 17.76 5.68 -7.97
N ARG A 176 18.80 5.13 -7.33
CA ARG A 176 19.03 3.67 -7.23
C ARG A 176 18.15 2.98 -6.19
N LEU A 177 17.64 3.75 -5.23
CA LEU A 177 16.73 3.33 -4.17
C LEU A 177 15.27 3.71 -4.48
N ALA A 178 15.02 4.35 -5.62
CA ALA A 178 13.71 4.82 -6.00
C ALA A 178 12.79 3.60 -6.20
N PRO A 179 11.56 3.63 -5.67
CA PRO A 179 10.63 2.55 -5.91
C PRO A 179 10.39 2.47 -7.42
N HIS A 180 10.89 1.40 -8.04
CA HIS A 180 10.63 1.13 -9.45
C HIS A 180 9.14 0.91 -9.69
N LEU A 181 8.39 0.51 -8.66
CA LEU A 181 6.96 0.35 -8.70
C LEU A 181 6.24 1.68 -8.47
N THR A 182 5.58 2.17 -9.50
CA THR A 182 4.73 3.36 -9.41
C THR A 182 3.34 3.07 -9.99
N MET A 183 2.42 3.98 -9.72
CA MET A 183 1.05 3.90 -10.20
C MET A 183 0.76 5.13 -11.04
N ILE A 184 0.26 4.91 -12.26
CA ILE A 184 -0.09 5.97 -13.20
C ILE A 184 -1.60 5.97 -13.46
N SER A 185 -2.17 7.15 -13.70
CA SER A 185 -3.54 7.27 -14.19
C SER A 185 -3.64 6.77 -15.64
N MET A 186 -4.80 6.22 -16.02
CA MET A 186 -5.02 5.75 -17.39
C MET A 186 -4.82 6.88 -18.42
N PRO A 187 -3.89 6.76 -19.39
CA PRO A 187 -3.78 7.75 -20.44
C PRO A 187 -5.01 7.71 -21.36
N ALA A 188 -5.54 8.87 -21.71
CA ALA A 188 -6.81 9.00 -22.44
C ALA A 188 -6.83 8.24 -23.78
N GLU A 189 -5.67 8.07 -24.42
CA GLU A 189 -5.52 7.37 -25.70
C GLU A 189 -5.83 5.86 -25.63
N PHE A 190 -5.70 5.25 -24.44
CA PHE A 190 -5.90 3.82 -24.23
C PHE A 190 -7.26 3.49 -23.60
N VAL A 191 -8.08 4.50 -23.27
CA VAL A 191 -9.44 4.30 -22.77
C VAL A 191 -10.29 3.63 -23.84
N GLY A 192 -10.97 2.53 -23.48
CA GLY A 192 -11.77 1.72 -24.40
C GLY A 192 -10.95 0.78 -25.29
N ARG A 193 -9.61 0.77 -25.16
CA ARG A 193 -8.74 -0.16 -25.88
C ARG A 193 -8.39 -1.37 -25.03
N ASN A 194 -7.74 -2.33 -25.67
CA ASN A 194 -7.25 -3.56 -25.06
C ASN A 194 -6.01 -3.31 -24.20
N TYR A 195 -5.93 -3.97 -23.03
CA TYR A 195 -4.74 -3.95 -22.17
C TYR A 195 -3.48 -4.39 -22.92
N GLY A 196 -3.60 -5.35 -23.85
CA GLY A 196 -2.47 -5.80 -24.66
C GLY A 196 -1.84 -4.71 -25.52
N GLU A 197 -2.60 -3.70 -25.95
CA GLU A 197 -2.07 -2.55 -26.68
C GLU A 197 -1.31 -1.60 -25.75
N LEU A 198 -1.90 -1.28 -24.60
CA LEU A 198 -1.24 -0.48 -23.56
C LEU A 198 0.10 -1.13 -23.14
N PHE A 199 0.07 -2.42 -22.84
CA PHE A 199 1.26 -3.17 -22.42
C PHE A 199 2.38 -3.09 -23.47
N LYS A 200 2.05 -3.31 -24.75
CA LYS A 200 3.03 -3.24 -25.84
C LYS A 200 3.58 -1.83 -26.02
N THR A 201 2.75 -0.80 -25.98
CA THR A 201 3.20 0.57 -26.17
C THR A 201 4.08 1.04 -25.00
N LEU A 202 3.68 0.76 -23.76
CA LEU A 202 4.50 1.08 -22.59
C LEU A 202 5.86 0.36 -22.63
N LEU A 203 5.87 -0.92 -23.00
CA LEU A 203 7.10 -1.71 -23.04
C LEU A 203 8.04 -1.29 -24.18
N LEU A 204 7.51 -1.10 -25.39
CA LEU A 204 8.32 -0.83 -26.58
C LEU A 204 8.72 0.64 -26.74
N ALA A 205 7.84 1.57 -26.37
CA ALA A 205 8.09 3.01 -26.56
C ALA A 205 8.70 3.68 -25.33
N HIS A 206 8.43 3.17 -24.13
CA HIS A 206 8.83 3.81 -22.88
C HIS A 206 9.71 2.94 -21.98
N GLU A 207 9.97 1.67 -22.34
CA GLU A 207 10.69 0.70 -21.50
C GLU A 207 10.04 0.52 -20.11
N VAL A 208 8.72 0.72 -20.05
CA VAL A 208 7.92 0.63 -18.82
C VAL A 208 7.11 -0.65 -18.84
N LEU A 209 7.21 -1.43 -17.77
CA LEU A 209 6.51 -2.71 -17.66
C LEU A 209 5.23 -2.54 -16.84
N ALA A 210 4.06 -2.67 -17.46
CA ALA A 210 2.78 -2.72 -16.76
C ALA A 210 2.55 -4.10 -16.12
N ILE A 211 2.34 -4.13 -14.80
CA ILE A 211 2.21 -5.37 -14.02
C ILE A 211 0.78 -5.70 -13.61
N GLY A 212 -0.10 -4.70 -13.59
CA GLY A 212 -1.46 -4.87 -13.12
C GLY A 212 -2.27 -3.58 -13.20
N LEU A 213 -3.56 -3.73 -12.95
CA LEU A 213 -4.51 -2.63 -12.91
C LEU A 213 -5.08 -2.50 -11.50
N PHE A 214 -5.30 -1.27 -11.08
CA PHE A 214 -6.15 -0.93 -9.95
C PHE A 214 -7.44 -0.38 -10.52
N ARG A 215 -8.50 -1.19 -10.54
CA ARG A 215 -9.78 -0.80 -11.12
C ARG A 215 -10.58 -0.02 -10.11
N ALA A 216 -11.18 1.07 -10.57
CA ALA A 216 -12.11 1.84 -9.74
C ALA A 216 -13.44 1.10 -9.54
N PRO A 217 -14.24 1.49 -8.52
CA PRO A 217 -15.63 1.07 -8.37
C PRO A 217 -16.43 1.29 -9.66
N ASP A 218 -17.19 0.29 -10.07
CA ASP A 218 -18.02 0.33 -11.26
C ASP A 218 -19.30 -0.50 -11.08
N ASN A 219 -20.45 0.16 -11.23
CA ASN A 219 -21.75 -0.47 -11.12
C ASN A 219 -22.01 -1.51 -12.21
N GLU A 220 -21.42 -1.35 -13.41
CA GLU A 220 -21.59 -2.31 -14.51
C GLU A 220 -20.88 -3.64 -14.25
N LEU A 221 -19.74 -3.58 -13.56
CA LEU A 221 -18.96 -4.74 -13.15
C LEU A 221 -19.43 -5.30 -11.80
N GLY A 222 -20.36 -4.60 -11.13
CA GLY A 222 -20.88 -4.94 -9.81
C GLY A 222 -19.87 -4.75 -8.69
N ASN A 223 -18.80 -3.98 -8.90
CA ASN A 223 -17.78 -3.72 -7.88
C ASN A 223 -18.02 -2.37 -7.20
N GLU A 224 -18.28 -2.41 -5.91
CA GLU A 224 -18.49 -1.19 -5.10
C GLU A 224 -17.20 -0.60 -4.56
N LEU A 225 -16.15 -1.41 -4.42
CA LEU A 225 -14.82 -1.00 -4.02
C LEU A 225 -13.83 -1.19 -5.16
N PRO A 226 -12.73 -0.41 -5.19
CA PRO A 226 -11.68 -0.66 -6.14
C PRO A 226 -11.03 -2.02 -5.87
N PHE A 227 -10.34 -2.58 -6.85
CA PHE A 227 -9.60 -3.81 -6.64
C PHE A 227 -8.36 -3.92 -7.51
N VAL A 228 -7.37 -4.66 -7.01
CA VAL A 228 -6.15 -4.99 -7.75
C VAL A 228 -6.40 -6.18 -8.66
N TYR A 229 -6.13 -6.00 -9.95
CA TYR A 229 -6.06 -7.07 -10.94
C TYR A 229 -4.62 -7.20 -11.46
N ALA A 230 -3.86 -8.11 -10.86
CA ALA A 230 -2.51 -8.44 -11.30
C ALA A 230 -2.53 -9.25 -12.61
N ASN A 231 -1.63 -8.91 -13.54
CA ASN A 231 -1.47 -9.57 -14.85
C ASN A 231 -2.81 -9.81 -15.60
N PRO A 232 -3.53 -8.74 -15.98
CA PRO A 232 -4.81 -8.87 -16.66
C PRO A 232 -4.67 -9.48 -18.07
N VAL A 233 -5.77 -10.07 -18.56
CA VAL A 233 -5.82 -10.64 -19.92
C VAL A 233 -5.65 -9.56 -20.99
N SER A 234 -5.00 -9.91 -22.10
CA SER A 234 -4.69 -8.96 -23.17
C SER A 234 -5.92 -8.35 -23.84
N SER A 235 -7.04 -9.07 -23.89
CA SER A 235 -8.33 -8.63 -24.45
C SER A 235 -9.15 -7.74 -23.51
N LEU A 236 -8.62 -7.43 -22.33
CA LEU A 236 -9.35 -6.63 -21.36
C LEU A 236 -9.51 -5.18 -21.83
N ILE A 237 -10.74 -4.67 -21.81
CA ILE A 237 -11.04 -3.28 -22.11
C ILE A 237 -10.74 -2.39 -20.90
N LEU A 238 -9.97 -1.34 -21.14
CA LEU A 238 -9.53 -0.38 -20.13
C LEU A 238 -10.55 0.75 -19.95
N LYS A 239 -10.79 1.18 -18.70
CA LYS A 239 -11.65 2.32 -18.38
C LYS A 239 -10.82 3.54 -17.96
N ALA A 240 -11.38 4.74 -18.14
CA ALA A 240 -10.70 5.99 -17.78
C ALA A 240 -10.44 6.15 -16.28
N SER A 241 -11.26 5.48 -15.46
CA SER A 241 -11.15 5.47 -14.00
C SER A 241 -10.08 4.51 -13.47
N ASP A 242 -9.53 3.63 -14.33
CA ASP A 242 -8.53 2.67 -13.92
C ASP A 242 -7.16 3.34 -13.69
N GLN A 243 -6.36 2.72 -12.83
CA GLN A 243 -4.97 3.08 -12.61
C GLN A 243 -4.08 1.88 -12.93
N VAL A 244 -2.86 2.13 -13.39
CA VAL A 244 -1.95 1.08 -13.87
C VAL A 244 -0.73 1.02 -12.96
N TYR A 245 -0.44 -0.16 -12.43
CA TYR A 245 0.81 -0.43 -11.74
C TYR A 245 1.91 -0.69 -12.77
N VAL A 246 3.00 0.05 -12.67
CA VAL A 246 4.08 0.01 -13.64
C VAL A 246 5.45 -0.05 -12.96
N PHE A 247 6.36 -0.80 -13.57
CA PHE A 247 7.79 -0.66 -13.32
C PHE A 247 8.39 0.35 -14.28
N SER A 248 8.85 1.46 -13.74
CA SER A 248 9.45 2.54 -14.52
C SER A 248 10.95 2.66 -14.24
N PRO A 249 11.76 3.01 -15.26
CA PRO A 249 13.14 3.39 -15.04
C PRO A 249 13.22 4.66 -14.16
N PRO A 250 14.33 4.85 -13.44
CA PRO A 250 14.50 6.03 -12.59
C PRO A 250 14.47 7.32 -13.45
N GLY A 251 13.58 8.25 -13.09
CA GLY A 251 13.44 9.56 -13.77
C GLY A 251 12.33 9.67 -14.82
N TRP A 252 11.43 8.68 -14.91
CA TRP A 252 10.32 8.70 -15.88
C TRP A 252 9.11 9.59 -15.48
N LEU A 253 8.93 9.88 -14.18
CA LEU A 253 7.82 10.66 -13.62
C LEU A 253 8.22 12.07 -13.19
#